data_AF-A0AAV1L470-F1
#
_entry.id   AF-A0AAV1L470-F1
#
_cell.length_a   1.000
_cell.length_b   1.000
_cell.length_c   1.000
_cell.angle_alpha   90.00
_cell.angle_beta   90.00
_cell.angle_gamma   90.00
#
_symmetry.space_group_name_H-M   'P 1'
#
loop_
_entity.id
_entity.type
_entity.pdbx_description
1 polymer ?
#
loop_
_entity_poly.entity_id
_entity_poly.type
_entity_poly.pdbx_seq_one_letter_code
_entity_poly.pdbx_strand_id
1 'polypeptide(L)'
;MYLVMLAHTLIAYNMSYLQNPQFLEQASQHPLSMLLHNGSVIVQTFILLSSFLLAYNQLIDSEKDPKKLSLRELPRIFFNRIARITPLNVFMVGLTATWWRHMSDGPLWIPFIEKECAQCRDKWWAQFLYINNFIEPDKKCLIQTW
;
A
#
# COMPACT_ATOMS: atom_id res chain seq x y z
N MET A 1 2.48 -3.52 -11.09
CA MET A 1 1.32 -3.69 -10.17
C MET A 1 0.90 -5.14 -10.01
N TYR A 2 0.79 -5.94 -11.08
CA TYR A 2 0.41 -7.37 -10.98
C TYR A 2 1.29 -8.20 -10.03
N LEU A 3 2.62 -8.05 -10.12
CA LEU A 3 3.56 -8.73 -9.23
C LEU A 3 3.34 -8.40 -7.74
N VAL A 4 2.93 -7.18 -7.43
CA VAL A 4 2.64 -6.75 -6.05
C VAL A 4 1.37 -7.44 -5.55
N MET A 5 0.31 -7.49 -6.37
CA MET A 5 -0.92 -8.21 -6.01
C MET A 5 -0.65 -9.70 -5.81
N LEU A 6 0.11 -10.33 -6.71
CA LEU A 6 0.52 -11.73 -6.60
C LEU A 6 1.33 -11.99 -5.32
N ALA A 7 2.27 -11.10 -4.98
CA ALA A 7 3.05 -11.23 -3.76
C ALA A 7 2.14 -11.16 -2.51
N HIS A 8 1.21 -10.20 -2.44
CA HIS A 8 0.32 -10.04 -1.28
C HIS A 8 -0.67 -11.21 -1.14
N THR A 9 -1.18 -11.76 -2.23
CA THR A 9 -2.06 -12.94 -2.17
C THR A 9 -1.30 -14.19 -1.71
N LEU A 10 -0.07 -14.38 -2.18
CA LEU A 10 0.79 -15.47 -1.72
C LEU A 10 1.14 -15.32 -0.23
N ILE A 11 1.47 -14.11 0.23
CA ILE A 11 1.70 -13.85 1.67
C ILE A 11 0.46 -14.18 2.48
N ALA A 12 -0.72 -13.70 2.07
CA ALA A 12 -1.98 -13.98 2.77
C ALA A 12 -2.28 -15.49 2.83
N TYR A 13 -2.01 -16.23 1.75
CA TYR A 13 -2.15 -17.68 1.72
C TYR A 13 -1.18 -18.38 2.67
N ASN A 14 0.09 -17.96 2.69
CA ASN A 14 1.11 -18.52 3.58
C ASN A 14 0.83 -18.25 5.07
N MET A 15 0.13 -17.16 5.39
CA MET A 15 -0.26 -16.81 6.77
C MET A 15 -1.46 -17.62 7.28
N SER A 16 -2.08 -18.44 6.43
CA SER A 16 -3.20 -19.31 6.77
C SER A 16 -2.75 -20.71 7.22
N TYR A 17 -3.69 -21.58 7.61
CA TYR A 17 -3.36 -22.95 7.99
C TYR A 17 -2.97 -23.79 6.76
N LEU A 18 -1.70 -24.15 6.68
CA LEU A 18 -1.13 -24.94 5.60
C LEU A 18 -1.15 -26.43 5.94
N GLN A 19 -1.75 -27.25 5.08
CA GLN A 19 -1.72 -28.70 5.23
C GLN A 19 -0.32 -29.29 4.99
N ASN A 20 0.47 -28.67 4.10
CA ASN A 20 1.82 -29.12 3.76
C ASN A 20 2.79 -27.92 3.73
N PRO A 21 3.44 -27.58 4.85
CA PRO A 21 4.38 -26.46 4.91
C PRO A 21 5.69 -26.74 4.14
N GLN A 22 6.09 -28.02 4.01
CA GLN A 22 7.33 -28.41 3.33
C GLN A 22 7.31 -28.08 1.84
N PHE A 23 6.15 -28.19 1.19
CA PHE A 23 5.99 -27.78 -0.21
C PHE A 23 6.31 -26.29 -0.41
N LEU A 24 5.81 -25.43 0.47
CA LEU A 24 6.05 -23.99 0.39
C LEU A 24 7.49 -23.62 0.72
N GLU A 25 8.09 -24.31 1.70
CA GLU A 25 9.50 -24.14 2.04
C GLU A 25 10.40 -24.48 0.83
N GLN A 26 10.16 -25.62 0.17
CA GLN A 26 10.89 -26.00 -1.05
C GLN A 26 10.65 -25.02 -2.21
N ALA A 27 9.41 -24.55 -2.39
CA ALA A 27 9.10 -23.54 -3.39
C ALA A 27 9.80 -22.20 -3.12
N SER A 28 9.98 -21.83 -1.84
CA SER A 28 10.68 -20.60 -1.41
C SER A 28 12.19 -20.65 -1.65
N GLN A 29 12.76 -21.84 -1.83
CA GLN A 29 14.18 -22.01 -2.20
C GLN A 29 14.42 -21.79 -3.69
N HIS A 30 13.37 -21.79 -4.52
CA HIS A 30 13.51 -21.55 -5.94
C HIS A 30 13.90 -20.08 -6.20
N PRO A 31 14.90 -19.79 -7.06
CA PRO A 31 15.43 -18.44 -7.26
C PRO A 31 14.38 -17.42 -7.76
N LEU A 32 13.38 -17.87 -8.52
CA LEU A 32 12.26 -17.00 -8.92
C LEU A 32 11.40 -16.54 -7.74
N SER A 33 11.30 -17.33 -6.67
CA SER A 33 10.56 -16.94 -5.48
C SER A 33 11.28 -15.83 -4.70
N MET A 34 12.61 -15.73 -4.82
CA MET A 34 13.39 -14.65 -4.20
C MET A 34 12.99 -13.28 -4.75
N LEU A 35 12.55 -13.18 -6.01
CA LEU A 35 12.02 -11.94 -6.58
C LEU A 35 10.72 -11.50 -5.92
N LEU A 36 9.84 -12.46 -5.57
CA LEU A 36 8.59 -12.18 -4.88
C LEU A 36 8.82 -11.85 -3.41
N HIS A 37 9.83 -12.46 -2.79
CA HIS A 37 10.22 -12.17 -1.42
C HIS A 37 10.85 -10.77 -1.28
N ASN A 38 11.60 -10.32 -2.30
CA ASN A 38 12.18 -8.98 -2.37
C ASN A 38 11.18 -7.93 -2.90
N GLY A 39 10.02 -7.83 -2.26
CA GLY A 39 8.98 -6.85 -2.62
C GLY A 39 9.48 -5.39 -2.60
N SER A 40 10.49 -5.08 -1.79
CA SER A 40 11.11 -3.75 -1.70
C SER A 40 11.69 -3.28 -3.04
N VAL A 41 12.32 -4.17 -3.81
CA VAL A 41 12.88 -3.83 -5.13
C VAL A 41 11.77 -3.45 -6.12
N ILE A 42 10.63 -4.15 -6.06
CA ILE A 42 9.47 -3.86 -6.89
C ILE A 42 8.87 -2.49 -6.53
N VAL A 43 8.79 -2.16 -5.25
CA VAL A 43 8.31 -0.84 -4.79
C VAL A 43 9.29 0.27 -5.19
N GLN A 44 10.60 0.05 -5.03
CA GLN A 44 11.64 1.01 -5.39
C GLN A 44 11.64 1.33 -6.89
N THR A 45 11.51 0.32 -7.75
CA THR A 45 11.40 0.53 -9.20
C THR A 45 10.15 1.34 -9.57
N PHE A 46 9.01 1.09 -8.91
CA PHE A 46 7.80 1.88 -9.12
C PHE A 46 7.98 3.36 -8.69
N ILE A 47 8.62 3.59 -7.55
CA ILE A 47 8.93 4.96 -7.07
C ILE A 47 9.89 5.65 -8.04
N LEU A 48 10.92 4.97 -8.53
CA LEU A 48 11.88 5.50 -9.51
C LEU A 48 11.17 5.92 -10.80
N LEU A 49 10.38 5.03 -11.39
CA LEU A 49 9.64 5.32 -12.63
C LEU A 49 8.64 6.47 -12.46
N SER A 50 7.93 6.49 -11.32
CA SER A 50 6.97 7.57 -11.01
C SER A 50 7.66 8.92 -10.84
N SER A 51 8.82 8.94 -10.17
CA SER A 51 9.62 10.15 -9.96
C SER A 51 10.23 10.65 -11.27
N PHE A 52 10.73 9.74 -12.11
CA PHE A 52 11.23 10.05 -13.44
C PHE A 52 10.13 10.67 -14.33
N LEU A 53 8.94 10.06 -14.36
CA LEU A 53 7.82 10.58 -15.15
C LEU A 53 7.38 11.97 -14.67
N LEU A 54 7.35 12.20 -13.36
CA LEU A 54 7.06 13.53 -12.81
C LEU A 54 8.10 14.57 -13.27
N ALA A 55 9.39 14.23 -13.17
CA ALA A 55 10.47 15.11 -13.61
C ALA A 55 10.42 15.38 -15.13
N TYR A 56 10.14 14.34 -15.92
CA TYR A 56 10.02 14.45 -17.37
C TYR A 56 8.84 15.34 -17.79
N ASN A 57 7.67 15.16 -17.18
CA ASN A 57 6.51 16.03 -17.44
C ASN A 57 6.79 17.48 -17.03
N GLN A 58 7.49 17.69 -15.92
CA GLN A 58 7.89 19.02 -15.49
C GLN A 58 8.84 19.69 -16.49
N LEU A 59 9.75 18.92 -17.09
CA LEU A 59 10.66 19.40 -18.12
C LEU A 59 9.90 19.83 -19.38
N ILE A 60 8.96 19.01 -19.87
CA ILE A 60 8.11 19.37 -21.02
C ILE A 60 7.29 20.63 -20.74
N ASP A 61 6.71 20.74 -19.54
CA ASP A 61 5.93 21.92 -19.17
C ASP A 61 6.78 23.18 -19.09
N SER A 62 8.06 23.04 -18.76
CA SER A 62 9.02 24.14 -18.68
C SER A 62 9.46 24.68 -20.04
N GLU A 63 9.51 23.83 -21.06
CA GLU A 63 9.80 24.25 -22.44
C GLU A 63 8.68 25.15 -22.98
N LYS A 64 7.44 24.94 -22.51
CA LYS A 64 6.27 25.76 -22.86
C LYS A 64 6.18 27.03 -22.02
N ASP A 65 6.53 26.97 -20.74
CA ASP A 65 6.56 28.11 -19.84
C ASP A 65 7.71 27.97 -18.82
N PRO A 66 8.80 28.76 -18.95
CA PRO A 66 9.95 28.68 -18.06
C PRO A 66 9.62 28.94 -16.59
N LYS A 67 8.51 29.63 -16.29
CA LYS A 67 8.09 29.93 -14.92
C LYS A 67 7.58 28.71 -14.17
N LYS A 68 7.19 27.64 -14.89
CA LYS A 68 6.69 26.40 -14.28
C LYS A 68 7.79 25.58 -13.60
N LEU A 69 9.07 25.78 -13.88
CA LEU A 69 10.17 25.13 -13.13
C LEU A 69 10.43 25.74 -11.75
N SER A 70 9.62 26.69 -11.31
CA SER A 70 9.80 27.30 -10.00
C SER A 70 9.42 26.35 -8.86
N LEU A 71 10.17 26.41 -7.75
CA LEU A 71 9.80 25.78 -6.48
C LEU A 71 8.41 26.19 -5.99
N ARG A 72 7.86 27.30 -6.51
CA ARG A 72 6.50 27.77 -6.23
C ARG A 72 5.39 26.84 -6.74
N GLU A 73 5.68 25.98 -7.72
CA GLU A 73 4.70 24.99 -8.21
C GLU A 73 4.68 23.71 -7.36
N LEU A 74 5.66 23.49 -6.48
CA LEU A 74 5.71 22.29 -5.62
C LEU A 74 4.44 22.11 -4.76
N PRO A 75 3.91 23.13 -4.06
CA PRO A 75 2.68 22.98 -3.28
C PRO A 75 1.50 22.52 -4.13
N ARG A 76 1.40 23.01 -5.37
CA ARG A 76 0.34 22.61 -6.31
C ARG A 76 0.47 21.15 -6.73
N ILE A 77 1.68 20.70 -7.02
CA ILE A 77 1.97 19.29 -7.35
C ILE A 77 1.59 18.38 -6.16
N PHE A 78 2.00 18.75 -4.95
CA PHE A 78 1.66 18.01 -3.73
C PHE A 78 0.15 17.99 -3.48
N PHE A 79 -0.53 19.13 -3.60
CA PHE A 79 -1.97 19.21 -3.42
C PHE A 79 -2.73 18.32 -4.42
N ASN A 80 -2.37 18.39 -5.70
CA ASN A 80 -2.98 17.55 -6.73
C ASN A 80 -2.76 16.05 -6.44
N ARG A 81 -1.58 15.69 -5.92
CA ARG A 81 -1.27 14.31 -5.53
C ARG A 81 -2.14 13.86 -4.36
N ILE A 82 -2.24 14.67 -3.31
CA ILE A 82 -3.05 14.37 -2.12
C ILE A 82 -4.52 14.28 -2.52
N ALA A 83 -5.06 15.28 -3.22
CA ALA A 83 -6.46 15.31 -3.67
C ALA A 83 -6.85 14.10 -4.52
N ARG A 84 -5.90 13.53 -5.28
CA ARG A 84 -6.12 12.30 -6.05
C ARG A 84 -6.15 11.04 -5.18
N ILE A 85 -5.28 10.94 -4.17
CA ILE A 85 -5.09 9.71 -3.37
C ILE A 85 -6.08 9.64 -2.20
N THR A 86 -6.35 10.78 -1.55
CA THR A 86 -7.16 10.85 -0.33
C THR A 86 -8.56 10.25 -0.47
N PRO A 87 -9.35 10.50 -1.55
CA PRO A 87 -10.70 9.95 -1.65
C PRO A 87 -10.72 8.42 -1.60
N LEU A 88 -9.79 7.78 -2.31
CA LEU A 88 -9.67 6.33 -2.32
C LEU A 88 -9.19 5.80 -0.96
N ASN A 89 -8.21 6.45 -0.34
CA ASN A 89 -7.70 6.05 0.98
C ASN A 89 -8.79 6.13 2.06
N VAL A 90 -9.54 7.24 2.09
CA VAL A 90 -10.67 7.41 3.03
C VAL A 90 -11.76 6.38 2.79
N PHE A 91 -12.10 6.12 1.53
CA PHE A 91 -13.08 5.10 1.18
C PHE A 91 -12.64 3.72 1.67
N MET A 92 -11.40 3.31 1.40
CA MET A 92 -10.89 2.02 1.84
C MET A 92 -10.86 1.89 3.35
N VAL A 93 -10.40 2.92 4.08
CA VAL A 93 -10.41 2.95 5.54
C VAL A 93 -11.83 2.83 6.09
N GLY A 94 -12.78 3.59 5.54
CA GLY A 94 -14.18 3.53 5.95
C GLY A 94 -14.79 2.14 5.71
N LEU A 95 -14.53 1.56 4.55
CA LEU A 95 -14.98 0.21 4.19
C LEU A 95 -14.41 -0.85 5.13
N THR A 96 -13.10 -0.80 5.43
CA THR A 96 -12.45 -1.73 6.36
C THR A 96 -12.90 -1.51 7.80
N ALA A 97 -13.11 -0.26 8.23
CA ALA A 97 -13.56 0.05 9.58
C ALA A 97 -15.01 -0.42 9.86
N THR A 98 -15.87 -0.47 8.84
CA THR A 98 -17.32 -0.69 9.00
C THR A 98 -17.82 -1.98 8.34
N TRP A 99 -17.75 -2.08 7.02
CA TRP A 99 -18.42 -3.13 6.25
C TRP A 99 -17.64 -4.43 6.20
N TRP A 100 -16.31 -4.34 6.20
CA TRP A 100 -15.45 -5.51 5.98
C TRP A 100 -15.74 -6.63 6.98
N ARG A 101 -15.99 -6.32 8.27
CA ARG A 101 -16.31 -7.35 9.29
C ARG A 101 -17.51 -8.24 8.92
N HIS A 102 -18.43 -7.75 8.08
CA HIS A 102 -19.67 -8.42 7.70
C HIS A 102 -19.59 -9.18 6.37
N MET A 103 -18.48 -9.11 5.65
CA MET A 103 -18.37 -9.67 4.30
C MET A 103 -18.21 -11.19 4.26
N SER A 104 -17.79 -11.82 5.35
CA SER A 104 -17.60 -13.27 5.47
C SER A 104 -17.62 -13.68 6.94
N ASP A 105 -17.46 -14.98 7.19
CA ASP A 105 -17.28 -15.56 8.51
C ASP A 105 -16.31 -16.75 8.43
N GLY A 106 -15.66 -17.09 9.56
CA GLY A 106 -14.76 -18.23 9.66
C GLY A 106 -13.77 -18.16 10.83
N PRO A 107 -13.09 -19.28 11.15
CA PRO A 107 -12.18 -19.37 12.30
C PRO A 107 -10.98 -18.40 12.21
N LEU A 108 -10.53 -18.08 10.99
CA LEU A 108 -9.48 -17.09 10.73
C LEU A 108 -10.01 -15.65 10.63
N TRP A 109 -11.33 -15.45 10.54
CA TRP A 109 -11.92 -14.13 10.33
C TRP A 109 -11.74 -13.21 11.54
N ILE A 110 -12.01 -13.73 12.74
CA ILE A 110 -11.87 -12.99 14.00
C ILE A 110 -10.41 -12.51 14.22
N PRO A 111 -9.39 -13.38 14.21
CA PRO A 111 -8.02 -12.95 14.53
C PRO A 111 -7.38 -12.04 13.48
N PHE A 112 -7.74 -12.18 12.19
CA PHE A 112 -7.17 -11.38 11.11
C PHE A 112 -8.02 -10.15 10.79
N ILE A 113 -9.28 -10.36 10.42
CA ILE A 113 -10.14 -9.32 9.88
C ILE A 113 -10.74 -8.44 10.97
N GLU A 114 -11.34 -9.02 12.02
CA GLU A 114 -11.94 -8.18 13.06
C GLU A 114 -10.90 -7.34 13.80
N LYS A 115 -9.70 -7.90 14.00
CA LYS A 115 -8.54 -7.18 14.54
C LYS A 115 -8.14 -6.00 13.66
N GLU A 116 -8.01 -6.21 12.34
CA GLU A 116 -7.69 -5.12 11.41
C GLU A 116 -8.79 -4.07 11.37
N CYS A 117 -10.07 -4.48 11.35
CA CYS A 117 -11.21 -3.56 11.41
C CYS A 117 -11.18 -2.71 12.68
N ALA A 118 -10.85 -3.29 13.83
CA ALA A 118 -10.73 -2.58 15.10
C ALA A 118 -9.58 -1.57 15.09
N GLN A 119 -8.40 -1.95 14.56
CA GLN A 119 -7.27 -1.05 14.40
C GLN A 119 -7.58 0.10 13.45
N CYS A 120 -8.31 -0.15 12.36
CA CYS A 120 -8.77 0.89 11.45
C CYS A 120 -9.79 1.84 12.08
N ARG A 121 -10.68 1.36 12.95
CA ARG A 121 -11.60 2.22 13.71
C ARG A 121 -10.89 3.11 14.73
N ASP A 122 -9.76 2.65 15.28
CA ASP A 122 -8.95 3.44 16.21
C ASP A 122 -8.09 4.48 15.48
N LYS A 123 -7.53 4.10 14.32
CA LYS A 123 -6.49 4.88 13.61
C LYS A 123 -6.94 5.52 12.29
N TRP A 124 -8.23 5.59 11.99
CA TRP A 124 -8.74 6.20 10.76
C TRP A 124 -8.23 7.64 10.55
N TRP A 125 -8.14 8.42 11.62
CA TRP A 125 -7.69 9.82 11.59
C TRP A 125 -6.19 9.91 11.25
N ALA A 126 -5.37 9.00 11.78
CA ALA A 126 -3.93 8.96 11.48
C ALA A 126 -3.70 8.58 10.01
N GLN A 127 -4.56 7.72 9.46
CA GLN A 127 -4.56 7.33 8.06
C GLN A 127 -5.00 8.46 7.13
N PHE A 128 -5.96 9.29 7.57
CA PHE A 128 -6.38 10.49 6.85
C PHE A 128 -5.28 11.56 6.78
N LEU A 129 -4.55 11.74 7.89
CA LEU A 129 -3.45 12.71 8.00
C LEU A 129 -2.11 12.18 7.45
N TYR A 130 -2.05 10.94 6.95
CA TYR A 130 -0.83 10.28 6.47
C TYR A 130 0.31 10.17 7.52
N ILE A 131 -0.04 10.05 8.80
CA ILE A 131 0.90 9.90 9.94
C ILE A 131 0.78 8.54 10.64
N ASN A 132 0.13 7.57 9.98
CA ASN A 132 -0.11 6.22 10.47
C ASN A 132 1.17 5.45 10.85
N ASN A 133 2.30 5.77 10.21
CA ASN A 133 3.61 5.16 10.48
C ASN A 133 4.29 5.71 11.75
N PHE A 134 3.90 6.89 12.21
CA PHE A 134 4.51 7.54 13.38
C PHE A 134 3.73 7.26 14.67
N ILE A 135 2.40 7.25 14.57
CA ILE A 135 1.53 6.98 15.71
C ILE A 135 1.34 5.47 15.85
N GLU A 136 1.71 4.88 17.00
CA GLU A 136 1.48 3.47 17.33
C GLU A 136 1.80 2.49 16.18
N PRO A 137 3.07 2.35 15.78
CA PRO A 137 3.45 1.64 14.54
C PRO A 137 3.08 0.14 14.54
N ASP A 138 2.90 -0.44 15.72
CA ASP A 138 2.50 -1.84 15.86
C ASP A 138 1.03 -2.07 15.51
N LYS A 139 0.18 -1.04 15.62
CA LYS A 139 -1.23 -1.07 15.22
C LYS A 139 -1.37 -0.62 13.77
N LYS A 140 -1.37 -1.57 12.83
CA LYS A 140 -1.45 -1.26 11.39
C LYS A 140 -2.90 -1.30 10.92
N CYS A 141 -3.37 -0.20 10.34
CA CYS A 141 -4.63 -0.18 9.58
C CYS A 141 -4.27 -0.20 8.09
N LEU A 142 -4.85 -1.14 7.33
CA LEU A 142 -4.54 -1.35 5.90
C LEU A 142 -3.05 -1.60 5.68
N ILE A 143 -2.64 -2.87 5.78
CA ILE A 143 -1.21 -3.25 5.72
C ILE A 143 -0.49 -2.74 4.47
N GLN A 144 -1.20 -2.62 3.35
CA GLN A 144 -0.68 -2.10 2.08
C GLN A 144 -0.36 -0.60 2.08
N THR A 145 -0.71 0.12 3.14
CA THR A 145 -0.43 1.56 3.30
C THR A 145 0.83 1.83 4.13
N TRP A 146 1.45 0.77 4.63
CA TRP A 146 2.72 0.76 5.36
C TRP A 146 3.91 0.57 4.42
#